data_AF-A0A917F3H0-F1
#
_entry.id   AF-A0A917F3H0-F1
#
_cell.length_a   1.000
_cell.length_b   1.000
_cell.length_c   1.000
_cell.angle_alpha   90.00
_cell.angle_beta   90.00
_cell.angle_gamma   90.00
#
_symmetry.space_group_name_H-M   'P 1'
#
loop_
_entity.id
_entity.type
_entity.pdbx_description
1 polymer ?
#
loop_
_entity_poly.entity_id
_entity_poly.type
_entity_poly.pdbx_seq_one_letter_code
_entity_poly.pdbx_strand_id
1 'polypeptide(L)'
;MDVAVLGAAGDVGRAICAELIERRVLGAHSRLQLVGRAGGLSARAVHGLRVDLIDAHDEHAPIIDVALRPEDVVADVVVMAAGRTIPTAAGSGVDRDALASTNLPIFDEYAAALAEYGSGHEVVIVVTNPVELGVAAMSRRLNRHRVIGMGAWLDTLRFRREIAWSLGIRRQRVSGFVAGQHGEGVVPLWSTVRLRGLDSDDRAAFVRRLRGDRDLNIFSEEIAAARAAISRMAGDDITDAFDYVDGLPPGIRTIVRPFLTHQSGAKTAFGTARATVELVDTVLDGREIVVAGQVALEGEISLGGQPFTGVLGVPIVVGPDGWTRVLLDDLAPDEDAYLGEVAARIGAFTDRWMLE
;
A
#
# COMPACT_ATOMS: atom_id res chain seq x y z
N MET A 1 12.65 -11.43 -16.73
CA MET A 1 11.80 -11.36 -15.54
C MET A 1 10.52 -10.68 -15.93
N ASP A 2 9.41 -11.33 -15.64
CA ASP A 2 8.09 -11.01 -16.15
C ASP A 2 7.20 -10.44 -15.05
N VAL A 3 6.36 -9.47 -15.40
CA VAL A 3 5.41 -8.86 -14.48
C VAL A 3 4.00 -8.98 -15.05
N ALA A 4 3.05 -9.44 -14.23
CA ALA A 4 1.63 -9.44 -14.56
C ALA A 4 0.92 -8.37 -13.73
N VAL A 5 0.13 -7.50 -14.39
CA VAL A 5 -0.71 -6.50 -13.71
C VAL A 5 -2.17 -6.92 -13.82
N LEU A 6 -2.70 -7.44 -12.71
CA LEU A 6 -4.12 -7.80 -12.58
C LEU A 6 -4.94 -6.52 -12.50
N GLY A 7 -5.97 -6.40 -13.34
CA GLY A 7 -6.78 -5.19 -13.40
C GLY A 7 -6.12 -4.05 -14.19
N ALA A 8 -5.27 -4.37 -15.17
CA ALA A 8 -4.50 -3.41 -15.95
C ALA A 8 -5.36 -2.30 -16.62
N ALA A 9 -6.64 -2.56 -16.91
CA ALA A 9 -7.54 -1.57 -17.50
C ALA A 9 -8.03 -0.48 -16.53
N GLY A 10 -7.87 -0.65 -15.22
CA GLY A 10 -8.27 0.33 -14.20
C GLY A 10 -7.25 1.48 -14.04
N ASP A 11 -7.65 2.58 -13.39
CA ASP A 11 -6.81 3.78 -13.27
C ASP A 11 -5.43 3.49 -12.65
N VAL A 12 -5.40 2.71 -11.56
CA VAL A 12 -4.16 2.31 -10.87
C VAL A 12 -3.36 1.34 -11.73
N GLY A 13 -4.02 0.34 -12.35
CA GLY A 13 -3.38 -0.64 -13.22
C GLY A 13 -2.68 0.01 -14.42
N ARG A 14 -3.35 0.94 -15.09
CA ARG A 14 -2.79 1.74 -16.20
C ARG A 14 -1.56 2.52 -15.77
N ALA A 15 -1.65 3.22 -14.64
CA ALA A 15 -0.55 4.00 -14.10
C ALA A 15 0.66 3.12 -13.74
N ILE A 16 0.43 1.93 -13.16
CA ILE A 16 1.49 0.95 -12.88
C ILE A 16 2.15 0.48 -14.19
N CYS A 17 1.36 0.12 -15.20
CA CYS A 17 1.88 -0.35 -16.48
C CYS A 17 2.75 0.70 -17.17
N ALA A 18 2.27 1.95 -17.26
CA ALA A 18 3.02 3.05 -17.83
C ALA A 18 4.32 3.30 -17.04
N GLU A 19 4.25 3.35 -15.70
CA GLU A 19 5.42 3.64 -14.88
C GLU A 19 6.48 2.52 -14.92
N LEU A 20 6.09 1.25 -15.03
CA LEU A 20 7.02 0.13 -15.23
C LEU A 20 7.86 0.32 -16.50
N ILE A 21 7.23 0.80 -17.57
CA ILE A 21 7.86 1.02 -18.88
C ILE A 21 8.72 2.30 -18.85
N GLU A 22 8.17 3.42 -18.39
CA GLU A 22 8.87 4.72 -18.33
C GLU A 22 10.16 4.65 -17.50
N ARG A 23 10.12 3.90 -16.39
CA ARG A 23 11.28 3.73 -15.52
C ARG A 23 12.24 2.63 -15.98
N ARG A 24 11.87 1.90 -17.04
CA ARG A 24 12.65 0.77 -17.57
C ARG A 24 12.95 -0.28 -16.51
N VAL A 25 11.97 -0.54 -15.64
CA VAL A 25 12.03 -1.62 -14.65
C VAL A 25 12.07 -2.97 -15.36
N LEU A 26 11.40 -3.07 -16.52
CA LEU A 26 11.41 -4.23 -17.40
C LEU A 26 12.34 -3.98 -18.58
N GLY A 27 13.21 -4.95 -18.86
CA GLY A 27 14.05 -4.93 -20.06
C GLY A 27 13.28 -5.30 -21.33
N ALA A 28 13.88 -5.10 -22.50
CA ALA A 28 13.24 -5.40 -23.79
C ALA A 28 12.88 -6.89 -23.98
N HIS A 29 13.53 -7.80 -23.24
CA HIS A 29 13.25 -9.24 -23.27
C HIS A 29 12.35 -9.71 -22.12
N SER A 30 11.99 -8.80 -21.21
CA SER A 30 10.99 -9.06 -20.17
C SER A 30 9.60 -8.98 -20.77
N ARG A 31 8.64 -9.63 -20.10
CA ARG A 31 7.22 -9.52 -20.43
C ARG A 31 6.45 -8.69 -19.42
N LEU A 32 5.56 -7.84 -19.92
CA LEU A 32 4.52 -7.18 -19.15
C LEU A 32 3.16 -7.72 -19.58
N GLN A 33 2.54 -8.51 -18.71
CA GLN A 33 1.23 -9.09 -18.96
C GLN A 33 0.11 -8.19 -18.42
N LEU A 34 -0.71 -7.66 -19.33
CA LEU A 34 -1.87 -6.85 -19.01
C LEU A 34 -3.07 -7.77 -18.79
N VAL A 35 -3.49 -7.94 -17.54
CA VAL A 35 -4.55 -8.88 -17.21
C VAL A 35 -5.88 -8.15 -17.04
N GLY A 36 -6.82 -8.47 -17.92
CA GLY A 36 -8.20 -8.00 -17.90
C GLY A 36 -9.17 -9.11 -17.51
N ARG A 37 -10.47 -8.83 -17.62
CA ARG A 37 -11.53 -9.84 -17.45
C ARG A 37 -12.11 -10.24 -18.80
N ALA A 38 -12.28 -11.54 -19.01
CA ALA A 38 -12.96 -12.08 -20.18
C ALA A 38 -14.36 -11.45 -20.36
N GLY A 39 -14.65 -11.05 -21.61
CA GLY A 39 -15.91 -10.41 -21.97
C GLY A 39 -16.05 -8.94 -21.53
N GLY A 40 -16.76 -8.17 -22.34
CA GLY A 40 -17.13 -6.78 -22.01
C GLY A 40 -16.01 -5.75 -22.15
N LEU A 41 -16.13 -4.66 -21.39
CA LEU A 41 -15.29 -3.48 -21.53
C LEU A 41 -13.83 -3.69 -21.09
N SER A 42 -13.60 -4.53 -20.08
CA SER A 42 -12.24 -4.79 -19.56
C SER A 42 -11.33 -5.44 -20.60
N ALA A 43 -11.80 -6.52 -21.25
CA ALA A 43 -11.06 -7.19 -22.33
C ALA A 43 -10.68 -6.22 -23.47
N ARG A 44 -11.65 -5.42 -23.93
CA ARG A 44 -11.42 -4.42 -24.98
C ARG A 44 -10.40 -3.37 -24.53
N ALA A 45 -10.50 -2.91 -23.29
CA ALA A 45 -9.63 -1.88 -22.74
C ALA A 45 -8.18 -2.33 -22.60
N VAL A 46 -7.90 -3.58 -22.16
CA VAL A 46 -6.51 -4.07 -22.05
C VAL A 46 -5.86 -4.27 -23.42
N HIS A 47 -6.60 -4.69 -24.44
CA HIS A 47 -6.08 -4.74 -25.81
C HIS A 47 -5.78 -3.35 -26.37
N GLY A 48 -6.64 -2.36 -26.13
CA GLY A 48 -6.38 -0.98 -26.50
C GLY A 48 -5.17 -0.39 -25.76
N LEU A 49 -5.08 -0.62 -24.45
CA LEU A 49 -3.96 -0.19 -23.61
C LEU A 49 -2.64 -0.78 -24.09
N ARG A 50 -2.62 -2.06 -24.49
CA ARG A 50 -1.43 -2.69 -25.06
C ARG A 50 -0.90 -1.92 -26.27
N VAL A 51 -1.77 -1.56 -27.21
CA VAL A 51 -1.38 -0.83 -28.42
C VAL A 51 -0.89 0.57 -28.05
N ASP A 52 -1.62 1.27 -27.19
CA ASP A 52 -1.28 2.62 -26.71
C ASP A 52 0.10 2.66 -26.02
N LEU A 53 0.39 1.71 -25.14
CA LEU A 53 1.70 1.61 -24.47
C LEU A 53 2.85 1.27 -25.42
N ILE A 54 2.59 0.48 -26.47
CA ILE A 54 3.59 0.20 -27.51
C ILE A 54 3.85 1.47 -28.32
N ASP A 55 2.81 2.14 -28.82
CA ASP A 55 2.94 3.37 -29.59
C ASP A 55 3.68 4.47 -28.82
N ALA A 56 3.46 4.56 -27.51
CA ALA A 56 4.09 5.54 -26.64
C ALA A 56 5.57 5.24 -26.30
N HIS A 57 6.00 3.98 -26.37
CA HIS A 57 7.29 3.54 -25.82
C HIS A 57 8.04 2.55 -26.73
N ASP A 58 7.77 2.53 -28.04
CA ASP A 58 8.27 1.53 -29.00
C ASP A 58 9.79 1.32 -28.92
N GLU A 59 10.56 2.38 -28.64
CA GLU A 59 12.01 2.28 -28.50
C GLU A 59 12.50 1.41 -27.33
N HIS A 60 11.68 1.18 -26.30
CA HIS A 60 12.10 0.48 -25.08
C HIS A 60 10.99 -0.31 -24.36
N ALA A 61 9.82 -0.49 -24.99
CA ALA A 61 8.73 -1.27 -24.42
C ALA A 61 9.17 -2.75 -24.23
N PRO A 62 8.80 -3.40 -23.12
CA PRO A 62 8.93 -4.84 -22.97
C PRO A 62 7.97 -5.57 -23.93
N ILE A 63 8.05 -6.90 -23.97
CA ILE A 63 7.02 -7.69 -24.65
C ILE A 63 5.70 -7.51 -23.88
N ILE A 64 4.70 -6.89 -24.49
CA ILE A 64 3.39 -6.71 -23.86
C ILE A 64 2.42 -7.77 -24.38
N ASP A 65 1.89 -8.62 -23.50
CA ASP A 65 0.83 -9.59 -23.78
C ASP A 65 -0.43 -9.31 -22.96
N VAL A 66 -1.53 -10.00 -23.30
CA VAL A 66 -2.83 -9.85 -22.64
C VAL A 66 -3.29 -11.22 -22.16
N ALA A 67 -3.69 -11.30 -20.90
CA ALA A 67 -4.44 -12.42 -20.35
C ALA A 67 -5.84 -11.96 -19.92
N LEU A 68 -6.84 -12.84 -20.08
CA LEU A 68 -8.24 -12.51 -19.76
C LEU A 68 -8.84 -13.47 -18.73
N ARG A 69 -8.11 -14.51 -18.35
CA ARG A 69 -8.52 -15.50 -17.36
C ARG A 69 -7.40 -15.69 -16.33
N PRO A 70 -7.74 -15.98 -15.06
CA PRO A 70 -6.76 -16.19 -14.00
C PRO A 70 -5.72 -17.28 -14.30
N GLU A 71 -6.12 -18.38 -14.95
CA GLU A 71 -5.22 -19.49 -15.31
C GLU A 71 -4.17 -19.14 -16.38
N ASP A 72 -4.38 -18.04 -17.11
CA ASP A 72 -3.43 -17.57 -18.14
C ASP A 72 -2.36 -16.62 -17.55
N VAL A 73 -2.40 -16.35 -16.24
CA VAL A 73 -1.47 -15.45 -15.55
C VAL A 73 -0.13 -16.15 -15.32
N VAL A 74 0.94 -15.59 -15.90
CA VAL A 74 2.30 -16.12 -15.74
C VAL A 74 3.27 -14.95 -15.57
N ALA A 75 3.94 -14.85 -14.42
CA ALA A 75 4.93 -13.81 -14.14
C ALA A 75 5.83 -14.19 -12.96
N ASP A 76 6.96 -13.50 -12.80
CA ASP A 76 7.81 -13.57 -11.60
C ASP A 76 7.26 -12.64 -10.50
N VAL A 77 6.62 -11.53 -10.89
CA VAL A 77 5.92 -10.63 -9.96
C VAL A 77 4.49 -10.38 -10.46
N VAL A 78 3.52 -10.65 -9.59
CA VAL A 78 2.09 -10.43 -9.86
C VAL A 78 1.59 -9.25 -9.06
N VAL A 79 1.16 -8.20 -9.73
CA VAL A 79 0.58 -7.01 -9.11
C VAL A 79 -0.94 -7.14 -9.10
N MET A 80 -1.51 -7.38 -7.92
CA MET A 80 -2.95 -7.52 -7.71
C MET A 80 -3.62 -6.15 -7.56
N ALA A 81 -3.96 -5.53 -8.69
CA ALA A 81 -4.75 -4.29 -8.78
C ALA A 81 -6.16 -4.53 -9.36
N ALA A 82 -6.57 -5.80 -9.50
CA ALA A 82 -7.92 -6.17 -9.90
C ALA A 82 -8.88 -6.05 -8.72
N GLY A 83 -9.98 -5.34 -8.93
CA GLY A 83 -11.00 -5.14 -7.92
C GLY A 83 -12.00 -4.08 -8.35
N ARG A 84 -13.11 -3.99 -7.63
CA ARG A 84 -14.03 -2.87 -7.77
C ARG A 84 -13.69 -1.81 -6.72
N THR A 85 -13.75 -0.56 -7.16
CA THR A 85 -13.78 0.61 -6.28
C THR A 85 -15.23 1.00 -6.08
N ILE A 86 -15.68 1.12 -4.83
CA ILE A 86 -16.97 1.72 -4.51
C ILE A 86 -16.79 3.23 -4.50
N PRO A 87 -17.54 4.01 -5.31
CA PRO A 87 -17.47 5.46 -5.27
C PRO A 87 -17.89 5.94 -3.88
N THR A 88 -17.00 6.62 -3.17
CA THR A 88 -17.40 7.43 -2.02
C THR A 88 -18.13 8.65 -2.53
N ALA A 89 -19.40 8.82 -2.16
CA ALA A 89 -20.05 10.11 -2.31
C ALA A 89 -19.28 11.15 -1.47
N ALA A 90 -19.22 12.40 -1.94
CA ALA A 90 -18.68 13.49 -1.13
C ALA A 90 -19.41 13.50 0.24
N GLY A 91 -18.65 13.43 1.33
CA GLY A 91 -19.19 13.33 2.69
C GLY A 91 -19.56 11.94 3.23
N SER A 92 -19.48 10.84 2.46
CA SER A 92 -19.67 9.48 3.00
C SER A 92 -18.35 8.71 3.08
N GLY A 93 -18.14 7.97 4.18
CA GLY A 93 -17.01 7.06 4.33
C GLY A 93 -17.07 5.92 3.31
N VAL A 94 -15.92 5.25 3.08
CA VAL A 94 -15.87 4.03 2.28
C VAL A 94 -16.57 2.91 3.04
N ASP A 95 -17.58 2.28 2.44
CA ASP A 95 -18.16 1.05 2.98
C ASP A 95 -17.16 -0.10 2.81
N ARG A 96 -16.37 -0.35 3.86
CA ARG A 96 -15.33 -1.39 3.87
C ARG A 96 -15.93 -2.80 3.76
N ASP A 97 -17.13 -3.03 4.28
CA ASP A 97 -17.81 -4.32 4.22
C ASP A 97 -18.34 -4.59 2.81
N ALA A 98 -18.93 -3.59 2.15
CA ALA A 98 -19.32 -3.72 0.75
C ALA A 98 -18.11 -3.94 -0.18
N LEU A 99 -16.98 -3.26 0.08
CA LEU A 99 -15.72 -3.50 -0.65
C LEU A 99 -15.22 -4.93 -0.42
N ALA A 100 -15.22 -5.40 0.82
CA ALA A 100 -14.79 -6.76 1.18
C ALA A 100 -15.64 -7.82 0.45
N SER A 101 -16.97 -7.73 0.56
CA SER A 101 -17.91 -8.62 -0.12
C SER A 101 -17.65 -8.69 -1.64
N THR A 102 -17.31 -7.55 -2.22
CA THR A 102 -17.12 -7.44 -3.67
C THR A 102 -15.77 -7.97 -4.14
N ASN A 103 -14.69 -7.74 -3.37
CA ASN A 103 -13.32 -8.02 -3.79
C ASN A 103 -12.78 -9.35 -3.27
N LEU A 104 -13.33 -9.90 -2.17
CA LEU A 104 -12.92 -11.21 -1.65
C LEU A 104 -13.01 -12.34 -2.70
N PRO A 105 -14.12 -12.51 -3.44
CA PRO A 105 -14.20 -13.56 -4.47
C PRO A 105 -13.13 -13.41 -5.56
N ILE A 106 -12.72 -12.18 -5.86
CA ILE A 106 -11.67 -11.90 -6.85
C ILE A 106 -10.31 -12.31 -6.29
N PHE A 107 -10.03 -12.02 -5.01
CA PHE A 107 -8.81 -12.48 -4.36
C PHE A 107 -8.73 -14.01 -4.33
N ASP A 108 -9.81 -14.69 -3.95
CA ASP A 108 -9.84 -16.15 -3.88
C ASP A 108 -9.68 -16.81 -5.25
N GLU A 109 -10.30 -16.25 -6.29
CA GLU A 109 -10.17 -16.72 -7.67
C GLU A 109 -8.72 -16.68 -8.15
N TYR A 110 -8.05 -15.53 -8.01
CA TYR A 110 -6.64 -15.41 -8.40
C TYR A 110 -5.70 -16.19 -7.48
N ALA A 111 -5.97 -16.26 -6.18
CA ALA A 111 -5.19 -17.06 -5.24
C ALA A 111 -5.24 -18.55 -5.60
N ALA A 112 -6.42 -19.06 -5.98
CA ALA A 112 -6.60 -20.43 -6.43
C ALA A 112 -5.87 -20.69 -7.75
N ALA A 113 -6.03 -19.80 -8.73
CA ALA A 113 -5.36 -19.94 -10.02
C ALA A 113 -3.84 -19.88 -9.91
N LEU A 114 -3.29 -18.97 -9.12
CA LEU A 114 -1.84 -18.89 -8.89
C LEU A 114 -1.31 -20.11 -8.12
N ALA A 115 -2.08 -20.66 -7.19
CA ALA A 115 -1.68 -21.89 -6.49
C ALA A 115 -1.67 -23.13 -7.40
N GLU A 116 -2.56 -23.17 -8.41
CA GLU A 116 -2.70 -24.32 -9.33
C GLU A 116 -1.79 -24.21 -10.57
N TYR A 117 -1.68 -23.02 -11.15
CA TYR A 117 -1.03 -22.78 -12.44
C TYR A 117 0.23 -21.89 -12.34
N GLY A 118 0.45 -21.24 -11.20
CA GLY A 118 1.62 -20.38 -10.98
C GLY A 118 2.93 -21.17 -10.90
N SER A 119 4.04 -20.44 -10.89
CA SER A 119 5.38 -21.04 -10.79
C SER A 119 5.68 -21.57 -9.38
N GLY A 120 4.95 -21.10 -8.37
CA GLY A 120 5.23 -21.36 -6.96
C GLY A 120 6.34 -20.49 -6.38
N HIS A 121 6.91 -19.59 -7.18
CA HIS A 121 7.97 -18.65 -6.81
C HIS A 121 7.59 -17.19 -7.01
N GLU A 122 6.47 -16.92 -7.70
CA GLU A 122 6.04 -15.55 -7.98
C GLU A 122 5.75 -14.77 -6.69
N VAL A 123 6.19 -13.51 -6.66
CA VAL A 123 5.87 -12.55 -5.59
C VAL A 123 4.59 -11.82 -5.94
N VAL A 124 3.62 -11.82 -5.04
CA VAL A 124 2.33 -11.17 -5.20
C VAL A 124 2.31 -9.85 -4.42
N ILE A 125 2.16 -8.74 -5.13
CA ILE A 125 1.99 -7.41 -4.55
C ILE A 125 0.51 -7.02 -4.57
N VAL A 126 -0.14 -6.99 -3.41
CA VAL A 126 -1.55 -6.63 -3.25
C VAL A 126 -1.72 -5.12 -3.18
N VAL A 127 -2.47 -4.58 -4.14
CA VAL A 127 -2.78 -3.14 -4.26
C VAL A 127 -4.26 -2.87 -3.99
N THR A 128 -5.14 -3.78 -4.43
CA THR A 128 -6.59 -3.65 -4.29
C THR A 128 -7.02 -3.57 -2.82
N ASN A 129 -7.92 -2.64 -2.52
CA ASN A 129 -8.52 -2.49 -1.20
C ASN A 129 -9.70 -3.47 -0.97
N PRO A 130 -9.94 -3.93 0.26
CA PRO A 130 -9.10 -3.73 1.45
C PRO A 130 -7.80 -4.55 1.36
N VAL A 131 -6.64 -3.90 1.47
CA VAL A 131 -5.34 -4.55 1.25
C VAL A 131 -5.11 -5.67 2.25
N GLU A 132 -5.49 -5.47 3.52
CA GLU A 132 -5.33 -6.48 4.57
C GLU A 132 -6.13 -7.75 4.28
N LEU A 133 -7.36 -7.61 3.75
CA LEU A 133 -8.20 -8.74 3.35
C LEU A 133 -7.61 -9.47 2.15
N GLY A 134 -7.10 -8.75 1.15
CA GLY A 134 -6.45 -9.35 -0.01
C GLY A 134 -5.19 -10.12 0.37
N VAL A 135 -4.35 -9.58 1.26
CA VAL A 135 -3.18 -10.30 1.79
C VAL A 135 -3.61 -11.56 2.53
N ALA A 136 -4.64 -11.48 3.36
CA ALA A 136 -5.15 -12.63 4.12
C ALA A 136 -5.68 -13.73 3.17
N ALA A 137 -6.51 -13.37 2.19
CA ALA A 137 -7.10 -14.29 1.21
C ALA A 137 -6.03 -14.97 0.35
N MET A 138 -5.09 -14.21 -0.21
CA MET A 138 -4.00 -14.75 -1.02
C MET A 138 -3.09 -15.68 -0.19
N SER A 139 -2.78 -15.32 1.06
CA SER A 139 -1.89 -16.10 1.93
C SER A 139 -2.50 -17.43 2.42
N ARG A 140 -3.81 -17.67 2.23
CA ARG A 140 -4.44 -18.97 2.51
C ARG A 140 -4.05 -20.05 1.51
N ARG A 141 -3.68 -19.65 0.28
CA ARG A 141 -3.38 -20.57 -0.83
C ARG A 141 -1.95 -20.46 -1.33
N LEU A 142 -1.31 -19.32 -1.10
CA LEU A 142 0.08 -19.05 -1.48
C LEU A 142 0.98 -19.04 -0.25
N ASN A 143 2.29 -19.20 -0.44
CA ASN A 143 3.24 -18.98 0.64
C ASN A 143 3.17 -17.52 1.08
N ARG A 144 2.83 -17.27 2.36
CA ARG A 144 2.71 -15.92 2.93
C ARG A 144 3.95 -15.05 2.75
N HIS A 145 5.14 -15.65 2.69
CA HIS A 145 6.39 -14.93 2.42
C HIS A 145 6.46 -14.31 1.02
N ARG A 146 5.64 -14.81 0.08
CA ARG A 146 5.55 -14.27 -1.29
C ARG A 146 4.43 -13.24 -1.45
N VAL A 147 3.58 -13.01 -0.44
CA VAL A 147 2.44 -12.09 -0.50
C VAL A 147 2.72 -10.84 0.30
N ILE A 148 2.70 -9.67 -0.35
CA ILE A 148 3.00 -8.37 0.25
C ILE A 148 1.92 -7.36 -0.16
N GLY A 149 1.21 -6.76 0.79
CA GLY A 149 0.38 -5.60 0.52
C GLY A 149 1.19 -4.31 0.52
N MET A 150 0.94 -3.43 -0.46
CA MET A 150 1.72 -2.20 -0.63
C MET A 150 1.28 -1.04 0.27
N GLY A 151 0.12 -1.15 0.93
CA GLY A 151 -0.55 -0.10 1.72
C GLY A 151 0.38 0.67 2.64
N ALA A 152 1.06 -0.07 3.52
CA ALA A 152 1.96 0.48 4.53
C ALA A 152 3.19 1.16 3.90
N TRP A 153 3.59 0.74 2.69
CA TRP A 153 4.69 1.37 1.98
C TRP A 153 4.33 2.78 1.55
N LEU A 154 3.19 2.95 0.87
CA LEU A 154 2.73 4.27 0.44
C LEU A 154 2.53 5.22 1.63
N ASP A 155 1.96 4.72 2.72
CA ASP A 155 1.76 5.53 3.93
C ASP A 155 3.10 5.87 4.61
N THR A 156 4.09 4.97 4.59
CA THR A 156 5.47 5.26 5.00
C THR A 156 6.09 6.36 4.15
N LEU A 157 5.92 6.29 2.82
CA LEU A 157 6.43 7.30 1.90
C LEU A 157 5.78 8.67 2.12
N ARG A 158 4.50 8.70 2.47
CA ARG A 158 3.76 9.91 2.87
C ARG A 158 4.27 10.45 4.21
N PHE A 159 4.42 9.60 5.22
CA PHE A 159 4.96 10.02 6.52
C PHE A 159 6.33 10.66 6.41
N ARG A 160 7.25 10.04 5.66
CA ARG A 160 8.57 10.60 5.37
C ARG A 160 8.48 11.94 4.64
N ARG A 161 7.53 12.09 3.71
CA ARG A 161 7.28 13.37 3.01
C ARG A 161 6.80 14.44 3.98
N GLU A 162 5.83 14.15 4.83
CA GLU A 162 5.27 15.13 5.76
C GLU A 162 6.33 15.60 6.78
N ILE A 163 7.17 14.70 7.29
CA ILE A 163 8.32 15.06 8.14
C ILE A 163 9.30 15.96 7.38
N ALA A 164 9.66 15.56 6.15
CA ALA A 164 10.62 16.31 5.34
C ALA A 164 10.11 17.72 5.00
N TRP A 165 8.81 17.86 4.73
CA TRP A 165 8.15 19.13 4.46
C TRP A 165 8.17 20.05 5.69
N SER A 166 7.84 19.53 6.88
CA SER A 166 7.96 20.27 8.15
C SER A 166 9.39 20.74 8.45
N LEU A 167 10.38 20.14 7.81
CA LEU A 167 11.79 20.47 7.97
C LEU A 167 12.38 21.33 6.84
N GLY A 168 11.66 21.55 5.75
CA GLY A 168 12.22 22.17 4.56
C GLY A 168 13.35 21.35 3.91
N ILE A 169 13.35 20.02 4.06
CA ILE A 169 14.36 19.14 3.46
C ILE A 169 13.75 18.17 2.45
N ARG A 170 14.62 17.45 1.74
CA ARG A 170 14.20 16.41 0.79
C ARG A 170 13.86 15.10 1.52
N ARG A 171 12.80 14.42 1.06
CA ARG A 171 12.30 13.13 1.60
C ARG A 171 13.40 12.08 1.75
N GLN A 172 14.36 12.00 0.82
CA GLN A 172 15.46 11.03 0.85
C GLN A 172 16.38 11.16 2.08
N ARG A 173 16.33 12.31 2.78
CA ARG A 173 17.07 12.52 4.04
C ARG A 173 16.34 12.00 5.27
N VAL A 174 15.07 11.61 5.13
CA VAL A 174 14.22 11.09 6.20
C VAL A 174 14.04 9.58 6.04
N SER A 175 14.33 8.84 7.10
CA SER A 175 13.94 7.44 7.27
C SER A 175 12.96 7.34 8.43
N GLY A 176 12.18 6.26 8.45
CA GLY A 176 11.09 6.03 9.39
C GLY A 176 10.01 5.20 8.72
N PHE A 177 9.12 4.63 9.51
CA PHE A 177 8.07 3.73 9.04
C PHE A 177 6.73 4.06 9.68
N VAL A 178 5.67 3.61 9.01
CA VAL A 178 4.37 3.45 9.64
C VAL A 178 4.03 1.96 9.67
N ALA A 179 3.25 1.56 10.66
CA ALA A 179 2.70 0.22 10.79
C ALA A 179 1.15 0.27 10.80
N GLY A 180 0.52 -0.89 10.96
CA GLY A 180 -0.92 -1.00 11.14
C GLY A 180 -1.71 -1.21 9.86
N GLN A 181 -2.89 -0.60 9.77
CA GLN A 181 -3.82 -0.72 8.66
C GLN A 181 -3.59 0.39 7.64
N HIS A 182 -3.71 0.10 6.35
CA HIS A 182 -3.79 1.14 5.34
C HIS A 182 -5.04 2.02 5.56
N GLY A 183 -4.85 3.35 5.64
CA GLY A 183 -5.91 4.33 5.82
C GLY A 183 -6.15 4.73 7.28
N GLU A 184 -7.21 4.22 7.91
CA GLU A 184 -7.68 4.72 9.22
C GLU A 184 -6.88 4.20 10.42
N GLY A 185 -6.29 3.00 10.30
CA GLY A 185 -5.45 2.41 11.33
C GLY A 185 -3.95 2.58 11.08
N VAL A 186 -3.51 3.65 10.41
CA VAL A 186 -2.07 3.91 10.23
C VAL A 186 -1.45 4.30 11.58
N VAL A 187 -0.35 3.66 11.95
CA VAL A 187 0.40 3.91 13.19
C VAL A 187 1.77 4.52 12.85
N PRO A 188 1.98 5.84 13.05
CA PRO A 188 3.29 6.45 12.82
C PRO A 188 4.31 6.01 13.87
N LEU A 189 5.36 5.30 13.44
CA LEU A 189 6.42 4.81 14.34
C LEU A 189 7.51 5.87 14.49
N TRP A 190 7.27 6.85 15.36
CA TRP A 190 8.20 7.93 15.63
C TRP A 190 9.55 7.44 16.18
N SER A 191 9.55 6.34 16.93
CA SER A 191 10.76 5.65 17.42
C SER A 191 11.71 5.23 16.28
N THR A 192 11.18 5.02 15.06
CA THR A 192 11.94 4.61 13.87
C THR A 192 12.48 5.80 13.05
N VAL A 193 12.04 7.03 13.34
CA VAL A 193 12.42 8.20 12.54
C VAL A 193 13.92 8.46 12.67
N ARG A 194 14.61 8.60 11.53
CA ARG A 194 16.03 8.96 11.45
C ARG A 194 16.24 10.03 10.40
N LEU A 195 17.15 10.95 10.67
CA LEU A 195 17.57 11.98 9.71
C LEU A 195 19.04 11.76 9.37
N ARG A 196 19.36 11.74 8.08
CA ARG A 196 20.75 11.57 7.62
C ARG A 196 21.63 12.71 8.14
N GLY A 197 22.61 12.33 8.96
CA GLY A 197 23.62 13.24 9.53
C GLY A 197 23.31 13.77 10.92
N LEU A 198 22.27 13.29 11.60
CA LEU A 198 22.00 13.61 13.01
C LEU A 198 22.32 12.43 13.92
N ASP A 199 22.82 12.73 15.12
CA ASP A 199 23.00 11.75 16.19
C ASP A 199 21.69 11.45 16.95
N SER A 200 21.79 10.65 18.02
CA SER A 200 20.62 10.23 18.80
C SER A 200 19.91 11.37 19.54
N ASP A 201 20.66 12.36 20.00
CA ASP A 201 20.16 13.42 20.87
C ASP A 201 19.48 14.50 20.04
N ASP A 202 20.10 14.89 18.93
CA ASP A 202 19.52 15.77 17.92
C ASP A 202 18.24 15.17 17.34
N ARG A 203 18.27 13.85 17.06
CA ARG A 203 17.09 13.11 16.62
C ARG A 203 15.97 13.17 17.66
N ALA A 204 16.26 12.93 18.93
CA ALA A 204 15.26 12.95 19.99
C ALA A 204 14.64 14.34 20.17
N ALA A 205 15.46 15.39 20.14
CA ALA A 205 14.98 16.78 20.19
C ALA A 205 14.08 17.11 19.00
N PHE A 206 14.45 16.63 17.80
CA PHE A 206 13.66 16.83 16.60
C PHE A 206 12.31 16.10 16.63
N VAL A 207 12.31 14.82 16.99
CA VAL A 207 11.07 14.04 17.12
C VAL A 207 10.15 14.68 18.15
N ARG A 208 10.68 15.11 19.31
CA ARG A 208 9.91 15.88 20.31
C ARG A 208 9.33 17.16 19.73
N ARG A 209 10.07 17.90 18.91
CA ARG A 209 9.55 19.14 18.28
C ARG A 209 8.40 18.87 17.31
N LEU A 210 8.47 17.81 16.50
CA LEU A 210 7.42 17.51 15.51
C LEU A 210 6.21 16.79 16.09
N ARG A 211 6.45 15.80 16.96
CA ARG A 211 5.40 15.03 17.63
C ARG A 211 4.74 15.89 18.71
N GLY A 212 5.50 16.74 19.40
CA GLY A 212 5.09 17.39 20.64
C GLY A 212 4.98 16.36 21.76
N ASP A 213 4.16 16.66 22.76
CA ASP A 213 3.81 15.75 23.86
C ASP A 213 2.66 14.79 23.47
N ARG A 214 2.44 14.57 22.17
CA ARG A 214 1.34 13.73 21.68
C ARG A 214 1.60 12.27 21.93
N ASP A 215 0.59 11.66 22.54
CA ASP A 215 0.47 10.24 22.77
C ASP A 215 -0.43 9.62 21.69
N LEU A 216 -0.07 8.44 21.18
CA LEU A 216 -0.89 7.75 20.19
C LEU A 216 -2.24 7.26 20.72
N ASN A 217 -2.42 7.20 22.04
CA ASN A 217 -3.68 6.83 22.69
C ASN A 217 -4.87 7.72 22.31
N ILE A 218 -4.63 9.01 22.00
CA ILE A 218 -5.68 9.95 21.54
C ILE A 218 -5.68 10.16 20.03
N PHE A 219 -4.81 9.45 19.29
CA PHE A 219 -4.57 9.74 17.88
C PHE A 219 -5.81 9.53 17.02
N SER A 220 -6.61 8.49 17.30
CA SER A 220 -7.90 8.26 16.63
C SER A 220 -8.85 9.46 16.78
N GLU A 221 -8.88 10.09 17.96
CA GLU A 221 -9.71 11.27 18.22
C GLU A 221 -9.18 12.50 17.48
N GLU A 222 -7.86 12.71 17.46
CA GLU A 222 -7.23 13.78 16.70
C GLU A 222 -7.51 13.66 15.19
N ILE A 223 -7.42 12.44 14.64
CA ILE A 223 -7.75 12.16 13.23
C ILE A 223 -9.23 12.44 12.96
N ALA A 224 -10.14 12.00 13.83
CA ALA A 224 -11.57 12.23 13.68
C ALA A 224 -11.90 13.74 13.72
N ALA A 225 -11.30 14.48 14.65
CA ALA A 225 -11.47 15.92 14.77
C ALA A 225 -10.96 16.67 13.52
N ALA A 226 -9.77 16.29 13.03
CA ALA A 226 -9.20 16.88 11.82
C ALA A 226 -10.06 16.59 10.58
N ARG A 227 -10.56 15.36 10.41
CA ARG A 227 -11.48 15.01 9.31
C ARG A 227 -12.78 15.80 9.39
N ALA A 228 -13.36 15.94 10.58
CA ALA A 228 -14.57 16.74 10.77
C ALA A 228 -14.35 18.22 10.43
N ALA A 229 -13.18 18.78 10.77
CA ALA A 229 -12.81 20.14 10.36
C ALA A 229 -12.66 20.27 8.85
N ILE A 230 -11.95 19.33 8.21
CA ILE A 230 -11.77 19.28 6.75
C ILE A 230 -13.12 19.19 6.04
N SER A 231 -14.02 18.31 6.47
CA SER A 231 -15.33 18.15 5.84
C SER A 231 -16.20 19.40 5.97
N ARG A 232 -16.06 20.17 7.05
CA ARG A 232 -16.75 21.47 7.20
C ARG A 232 -16.18 22.51 6.23
N MET A 233 -14.85 22.63 6.18
CA MET A 233 -14.16 23.63 5.33
C MET A 233 -14.30 23.33 3.84
N ALA A 234 -14.15 22.06 3.43
CA ALA A 234 -14.20 21.65 2.03
C ALA A 234 -15.59 21.81 1.39
N GLY A 235 -16.65 21.97 2.19
CA GLY A 235 -17.98 22.32 1.71
C GLY A 235 -18.08 23.77 1.23
N ASP A 236 -17.21 24.65 1.73
CA ASP A 236 -17.21 26.09 1.45
C ASP A 236 -16.07 26.47 0.48
N ASP A 237 -14.81 26.25 0.88
CA ASP A 237 -13.61 26.44 0.05
C ASP A 237 -12.59 25.32 0.35
N ILE A 238 -12.26 24.54 -0.67
CA ILE A 238 -11.29 23.45 -0.52
C ILE A 238 -9.87 23.95 -0.22
N THR A 239 -9.55 25.19 -0.61
CA THR A 239 -8.25 25.84 -0.37
C THR A 239 -8.01 26.01 1.13
N ASP A 240 -9.01 26.49 1.87
CA ASP A 240 -8.94 26.64 3.32
C ASP A 240 -8.70 25.29 4.02
N ALA A 241 -9.29 24.21 3.48
CA ALA A 241 -9.05 22.86 3.98
C ALA A 241 -7.59 22.40 3.75
N PHE A 242 -6.95 22.79 2.63
CA PHE A 242 -5.54 22.50 2.38
C PHE A 242 -4.63 23.28 3.34
N ASP A 243 -4.90 24.58 3.54
CA ASP A 243 -4.14 25.42 4.46
C ASP A 243 -4.26 24.94 5.92
N TYR A 244 -5.46 24.51 6.32
CA TYR A 244 -5.68 23.87 7.62
C TYR A 244 -4.83 22.60 7.78
N VAL A 245 -4.84 21.71 6.78
CA VAL A 245 -4.05 20.47 6.81
C VAL A 245 -2.56 20.79 6.90
N ASP A 246 -2.07 21.80 6.20
CA ASP A 246 -0.66 22.21 6.23
C ASP A 246 -0.20 22.64 7.65
N GLY A 247 -1.10 23.22 8.45
CA GLY A 247 -0.86 23.54 9.86
C GLY A 247 -0.83 22.35 10.82
N LEU A 248 -1.30 21.15 10.41
CA LEU A 248 -1.36 19.99 11.29
C LEU A 248 0.01 19.31 11.49
N PRO A 249 0.20 18.57 12.60
CA PRO A 249 1.38 17.73 12.83
C PRO A 249 1.58 16.69 11.72
N PRO A 250 2.83 16.34 11.37
CA PRO A 250 3.09 15.46 10.22
C PRO A 250 2.50 14.05 10.37
N GLY A 251 2.39 13.53 11.60
CA GLY A 251 1.69 12.27 11.87
C GLY A 251 0.22 12.32 11.45
N ILE A 252 -0.49 13.39 11.81
CA ILE A 252 -1.90 13.62 11.43
C ILE A 252 -2.03 13.84 9.92
N ARG A 253 -1.18 14.70 9.34
CA ARG A 253 -1.20 15.01 7.90
C ARG A 253 -1.06 13.77 7.02
N THR A 254 -0.27 12.79 7.46
CA THR A 254 -0.06 11.52 6.75
C THR A 254 -1.38 10.82 6.44
N ILE A 255 -2.36 10.93 7.34
CA ILE A 255 -3.66 10.25 7.24
C ILE A 255 -4.72 11.15 6.60
N VAL A 256 -4.76 12.44 6.98
CA VAL A 256 -5.85 13.32 6.56
C VAL A 256 -5.61 13.98 5.19
N ARG A 257 -4.37 14.15 4.75
CA ARG A 257 -4.08 14.72 3.41
C ARG A 257 -4.56 13.81 2.27
N PRO A 258 -4.34 12.47 2.31
CA PRO A 258 -4.94 11.57 1.33
C PRO A 258 -6.48 11.62 1.34
N PHE A 259 -7.09 11.76 2.53
CA PHE A 259 -8.54 11.93 2.64
C PHE A 259 -9.02 13.20 1.94
N LEU A 260 -8.37 14.35 2.17
CA LEU A 260 -8.68 15.60 1.47
C LEU A 260 -8.51 15.46 -0.06
N THR A 261 -7.49 14.74 -0.51
CA THR A 261 -7.29 14.44 -1.94
C THR A 261 -8.48 13.67 -2.52
N HIS A 262 -9.04 12.72 -1.78
CA HIS A 262 -10.24 12.01 -2.21
C HIS A 262 -11.50 12.89 -2.18
N GLN A 263 -11.65 13.75 -1.18
CA GLN A 263 -12.76 14.72 -1.12
C GLN A 263 -12.71 15.72 -2.29
N SER A 264 -11.52 16.01 -2.84
CA SER A 264 -11.37 16.87 -4.02
C SER A 264 -11.81 16.20 -5.34
N GLY A 265 -12.29 14.94 -5.30
CA GLY A 265 -12.61 14.14 -6.48
C GLY A 265 -11.40 13.53 -7.18
N ALA A 266 -10.18 13.78 -6.68
CA ALA A 266 -8.97 13.18 -7.22
C ALA A 266 -8.78 11.75 -6.68
N LYS A 267 -8.12 10.91 -7.48
CA LYS A 267 -7.66 9.58 -7.08
C LYS A 267 -6.16 9.58 -6.87
N THR A 268 -5.68 8.68 -6.02
CA THR A 268 -4.26 8.56 -5.68
C THR A 268 -3.50 7.61 -6.61
N ALA A 269 -3.92 7.49 -7.88
CA ALA A 269 -3.41 6.49 -8.82
C ALA A 269 -1.89 6.57 -9.02
N PHE A 270 -1.33 7.77 -9.20
CA PHE A 270 0.12 7.96 -9.39
C PHE A 270 0.92 7.65 -8.13
N GLY A 271 0.42 8.02 -6.95
CA GLY A 271 1.11 7.73 -5.69
C GLY A 271 1.17 6.23 -5.42
N THR A 272 0.05 5.54 -5.64
CA THR A 272 -0.06 4.10 -5.56
C THR A 272 0.83 3.41 -6.60
N ALA A 273 0.78 3.84 -7.87
CA ALA A 273 1.63 3.28 -8.92
C ALA A 273 3.12 3.41 -8.59
N ARG A 274 3.57 4.61 -8.16
CA ARG A 274 4.96 4.86 -7.77
C ARG A 274 5.43 3.90 -6.67
N ALA A 275 4.64 3.77 -5.62
CA ALA A 275 4.98 2.92 -4.48
C ALA A 275 5.02 1.45 -4.88
N THR A 276 4.04 0.99 -5.67
CA THR A 276 3.99 -0.38 -6.19
C THR A 276 5.18 -0.67 -7.10
N VAL A 277 5.49 0.22 -8.04
CA VAL A 277 6.62 0.02 -8.98
C VAL A 277 7.96 0.04 -8.24
N GLU A 278 8.12 0.82 -7.18
CA GLU A 278 9.31 0.76 -6.32
C GLU A 278 9.47 -0.61 -5.62
N LEU A 279 8.36 -1.26 -5.23
CA LEU A 279 8.39 -2.63 -4.71
C LEU A 279 8.68 -3.66 -5.80
N VAL A 280 8.08 -3.54 -6.98
CA VAL A 280 8.36 -4.42 -8.13
C VAL A 280 9.85 -4.34 -8.50
N ASP A 281 10.37 -3.13 -8.68
CA ASP A 281 11.78 -2.86 -8.99
C ASP A 281 12.71 -3.49 -7.95
N THR A 282 12.36 -3.39 -6.66
CA THR A 282 13.11 -4.02 -5.56
C THR A 282 13.20 -5.53 -5.69
N VAL A 283 12.05 -6.19 -5.92
CA VAL A 283 11.98 -7.65 -6.05
C VAL A 283 12.79 -8.10 -7.28
N LEU A 284 12.73 -7.33 -8.37
CA LEU A 284 13.43 -7.66 -9.61
C LEU A 284 14.94 -7.39 -9.58
N ASP A 285 15.39 -6.38 -8.83
CA ASP A 285 16.79 -5.94 -8.80
C ASP A 285 17.70 -6.83 -7.92
N GLY A 286 17.16 -7.88 -7.29
CA GLY A 286 18.00 -8.83 -6.54
C GLY A 286 18.40 -8.39 -5.13
N ARG A 287 18.21 -7.10 -4.79
CA ARG A 287 18.69 -6.53 -3.53
C ARG A 287 17.68 -6.69 -2.40
N GLU A 288 18.20 -6.99 -1.22
CA GLU A 288 17.41 -6.88 0.00
C GLU A 288 17.31 -5.42 0.44
N ILE A 289 16.09 -4.93 0.63
CA ILE A 289 15.83 -3.62 1.24
C ILE A 289 14.76 -3.73 2.31
N VAL A 290 14.67 -2.67 3.13
CA VAL A 290 13.60 -2.54 4.12
C VAL A 290 12.49 -1.64 3.59
N VAL A 291 11.28 -2.20 3.50
CA VAL A 291 10.03 -1.48 3.19
C VAL A 291 9.00 -1.74 4.27
N ALA A 292 7.92 -0.97 4.31
CA ALA A 292 6.75 -1.36 5.10
C ALA A 292 5.77 -2.09 4.19
N GLY A 293 5.26 -3.26 4.59
CA GLY A 293 4.28 -4.00 3.82
C GLY A 293 3.24 -4.65 4.73
N GLN A 294 2.01 -4.81 4.23
CA GLN A 294 1.04 -5.68 4.87
C GLN A 294 1.43 -7.13 4.59
N VAL A 295 1.69 -7.90 5.63
CA VAL A 295 2.06 -9.31 5.52
C VAL A 295 1.28 -10.14 6.52
N ALA A 296 1.07 -11.42 6.21
CA ALA A 296 0.51 -12.38 7.16
C ALA A 296 1.61 -12.89 8.10
N LEU A 297 1.45 -12.60 9.39
CA LEU A 297 2.37 -12.92 10.46
C LEU A 297 1.89 -14.15 11.24
N GLU A 298 2.84 -14.95 11.71
CA GLU A 298 2.69 -16.14 12.54
C GLU A 298 3.71 -16.11 13.69
N GLY A 299 3.73 -15.01 14.44
CA GLY A 299 4.59 -14.84 15.61
C GLY A 299 5.95 -14.19 15.36
N GLU A 300 6.19 -13.57 14.19
CA GLU A 300 7.44 -12.83 13.92
C GLU A 300 7.60 -11.57 14.77
N ILE A 301 6.51 -11.06 15.34
CA ILE A 301 6.51 -9.91 16.24
C ILE A 301 5.74 -10.22 17.51
N SER A 302 5.95 -9.41 18.54
CA SER A 302 5.11 -9.37 19.73
C SER A 302 4.44 -8.01 19.87
N LEU A 303 3.16 -8.00 20.25
CA LEU A 303 2.41 -6.80 20.62
C LEU A 303 1.91 -6.96 22.06
N GLY A 304 2.14 -5.98 22.92
CA GLY A 304 1.81 -6.11 24.35
C GLY A 304 2.54 -7.28 25.03
N GLY A 305 3.71 -7.65 24.53
CA GLY A 305 4.51 -8.78 25.03
C GLY A 305 3.96 -10.18 24.67
N GLN A 306 3.00 -10.28 23.76
CA GLN A 306 2.48 -11.56 23.26
C GLN A 306 2.77 -11.73 21.77
N PRO A 307 3.16 -12.92 21.29
CA PRO A 307 3.31 -13.20 19.86
C PRO A 307 2.03 -12.87 19.09
N PHE A 308 2.17 -12.19 17.96
CA PHE A 308 1.04 -11.79 17.11
C PHE A 308 0.90 -12.70 15.89
N THR A 309 -0.33 -13.13 15.62
CA THR A 309 -0.73 -13.85 14.41
C THR A 309 -1.85 -13.11 13.71
N GLY A 310 -1.71 -12.85 12.41
CA GLY A 310 -2.68 -12.10 11.62
C GLY A 310 -2.02 -11.23 10.55
N VAL A 311 -2.82 -10.46 9.81
CA VAL A 311 -2.27 -9.52 8.81
C VAL A 311 -2.01 -8.16 9.44
N LEU A 312 -0.81 -7.63 9.23
CA LEU A 312 -0.42 -6.31 9.74
C LEU A 312 0.57 -5.62 8.80
N GLY A 313 0.42 -4.31 8.63
CA GLY A 313 1.44 -3.47 8.02
C GLY A 313 2.64 -3.30 8.95
N VAL A 314 3.81 -3.78 8.55
CA VAL A 314 5.04 -3.71 9.37
C VAL A 314 6.27 -3.50 8.49
N PRO A 315 7.39 -2.95 9.03
CA PRO A 315 8.66 -2.92 8.32
C PRO A 315 9.18 -4.35 8.10
N ILE A 316 9.45 -4.70 6.86
CA ILE A 316 9.89 -6.02 6.42
C ILE A 316 11.14 -5.89 5.54
N VAL A 317 11.99 -6.92 5.58
CA VAL A 317 13.03 -7.11 4.56
C VAL A 317 12.42 -7.83 3.36
N VAL A 318 12.54 -7.22 2.20
CA VAL A 318 12.05 -7.75 0.91
C VAL A 318 13.22 -7.96 -0.02
N GLY A 319 13.21 -9.10 -0.72
CA GLY A 319 14.13 -9.47 -1.79
C GLY A 319 13.40 -10.20 -2.91
N PRO A 320 14.13 -10.95 -3.76
CA PRO A 320 13.57 -11.59 -4.96
C PRO A 320 12.51 -12.64 -4.70
N ASP A 321 12.61 -13.36 -3.58
CA ASP A 321 11.69 -14.44 -3.22
C ASP A 321 10.54 -13.95 -2.31
N GLY A 322 10.37 -12.63 -2.18
CA GLY A 322 9.40 -12.00 -1.29
C GLY A 322 10.03 -11.48 0.00
N TRP A 323 9.31 -11.58 1.12
CA TRP A 323 9.76 -11.03 2.41
C TRP A 323 10.30 -12.11 3.35
N THR A 324 11.37 -11.78 4.08
CA THR A 324 12.15 -12.77 4.85
C THR A 324 12.10 -12.56 6.37
N ARG A 325 11.99 -11.32 6.83
CA ARG A 325 11.92 -10.99 8.27
C ARG A 325 11.22 -9.66 8.50
N VAL A 326 10.71 -9.48 9.71
CA VAL A 326 10.12 -8.23 10.21
C VAL A 326 11.18 -7.45 11.01
N LEU A 327 11.12 -6.12 10.95
CA LEU A 327 11.99 -5.20 11.70
C LEU A 327 11.14 -4.27 12.56
N LEU A 328 10.56 -4.82 13.63
CA LEU A 328 9.64 -4.11 14.53
C LEU A 328 9.94 -4.38 16.02
N ASP A 329 11.19 -4.71 16.34
CA ASP A 329 11.59 -4.93 17.73
C ASP A 329 11.65 -3.58 18.48
N ASP A 330 11.28 -3.57 19.77
CA ASP A 330 11.40 -2.44 20.70
C ASP A 330 10.56 -1.18 20.35
N LEU A 331 9.26 -1.36 20.13
CA LEU A 331 8.32 -0.24 19.99
C LEU A 331 8.24 0.63 21.25
N ALA A 332 8.02 1.93 21.06
CA ALA A 332 7.68 2.79 22.19
C ALA A 332 6.35 2.34 22.82
N PRO A 333 6.14 2.48 24.14
CA PRO A 333 4.95 1.93 24.81
C PRO A 333 3.61 2.36 24.19
N ASP A 334 3.50 3.61 23.72
CA ASP A 334 2.27 4.09 23.10
C ASP A 334 2.12 3.66 21.62
N GLU A 335 3.23 3.43 20.92
CA GLU A 335 3.24 2.81 19.59
C GLU A 335 2.81 1.35 19.66
N ASP A 336 3.31 0.59 20.65
CA ASP A 336 2.94 -0.81 20.89
C ASP A 336 1.45 -0.94 21.25
N ALA A 337 0.99 -0.15 22.21
CA ALA A 337 -0.41 -0.16 22.64
C ALA A 337 -1.37 0.16 21.47
N TYR A 338 -1.11 1.26 20.75
CA TYR A 338 -1.98 1.67 19.65
C TYR A 338 -1.92 0.70 18.45
N LEU A 339 -0.74 0.13 18.16
CA LEU A 339 -0.61 -0.90 17.14
C LEU A 339 -1.37 -2.18 17.52
N GLY A 340 -1.36 -2.57 18.79
CA GLY A 340 -2.17 -3.68 19.31
C GLY A 340 -3.67 -3.47 19.09
N GLU A 341 -4.18 -2.27 19.39
CA GLU A 341 -5.59 -1.92 19.14
C GLU A 341 -5.96 -1.95 17.65
N VAL A 342 -5.09 -1.42 16.80
CA VAL A 342 -5.25 -1.47 15.34
C VAL A 342 -5.24 -2.92 14.85
N ALA A 343 -4.29 -3.72 15.32
CA ALA A 343 -4.14 -5.12 14.92
C ALA A 343 -5.39 -5.94 15.30
N ALA A 344 -5.96 -5.72 16.49
CA ALA A 344 -7.21 -6.34 16.90
C ALA A 344 -8.39 -5.96 16.00
N ARG A 345 -8.47 -4.69 15.57
CA ARG A 345 -9.50 -4.25 14.60
C ARG A 345 -9.32 -4.86 13.22
N ILE A 346 -8.08 -4.99 12.74
CA ILE A 346 -7.78 -5.67 11.47
C ILE A 346 -8.21 -7.14 11.57
N GLY A 347 -7.81 -7.85 12.62
CA GLY A 347 -8.17 -9.25 12.85
C GLY A 347 -9.68 -9.45 12.89
N ALA A 348 -10.40 -8.65 13.69
CA ALA A 348 -11.86 -8.72 13.77
C ALA A 348 -12.56 -8.46 12.42
N PHE A 349 -11.96 -7.63 11.55
CA PHE A 349 -12.45 -7.41 10.20
C PHE A 349 -12.14 -8.60 9.29
N THR A 350 -10.87 -9.05 9.22
CA THR A 350 -10.48 -10.15 8.32
C THR A 350 -11.15 -11.47 8.71
N ASP A 351 -11.22 -11.80 9.99
CA ASP A 351 -11.77 -13.07 10.47
C ASP A 351 -13.25 -13.22 10.09
N ARG A 352 -14.02 -12.12 10.16
CA ARG A 352 -15.42 -12.10 9.75
C ARG A 352 -15.63 -12.56 8.30
N TRP A 353 -14.72 -12.17 7.41
CA TRP A 353 -14.80 -12.47 5.98
C TRP A 353 -14.13 -13.78 5.60
N MET A 354 -13.35 -14.38 6.49
CA MET A 354 -12.51 -15.55 6.21
C MET A 354 -13.06 -16.85 6.79
N LEU A 355 -14.09 -16.77 7.63
CA LEU A 355 -14.80 -17.89 8.24
C LEU A 355 -15.93 -18.46 7.36
N GLU A 356 -16.21 -17.84 6.21
CA GLU A 356 -17.15 -18.32 5.17
C GLU A 356 -16.40 -19.07 4.04
#